data_AF-A0A0G3EJJ7-F1
#
_entry.id   AF-A0A0G3EJJ7-F1
#
_cell.length_a   1.000
_cell.length_b   1.000
_cell.length_c   1.000
_cell.angle_alpha   90.00
_cell.angle_beta   90.00
_cell.angle_gamma   90.00
#
_symmetry.space_group_name_H-M   'P 1'
#
loop_
_entity.id
_entity.type
_entity.pdbx_description
1 polymer ?
#
loop_
_entity_poly.entity_id
_entity_poly.type
_entity_poly.pdbx_seq_one_letter_code
_entity_poly.pdbx_strand_id
1 'polypeptide(L)'
;MRLFRSLCYLYLLTCLAGVAAGQDGSRLRQGFERLDTDANSRLSQTELNAAPRLSSRLKNADSDNDGTLTFEEFATAIARSMRPGPNPGPDPRPGNESLSPGDHIRTVTVGEVQRRYRLHVPASYDPEKETPVVIAFHGGGGNPDAMVRVSRLDDKSEEAGFLVAYPFGSGPDEDRMLTFNGGECCGYAMHREIDDVGFVRTMLDNLEEVANVDSGAVFATGLSNGGIMSYRVAAELADRIAAIAPVGGPLMMETIAPSRPVAVMHFHGTADKFAPFKGGFGENGRGGRGVTEFRSVDRSLQLWIQSNGCDDEPTVTKLPDTKDDGTRVTQKNWGNGREGTEVVLIEIEGGGHTWPGVAPPAAAAFLGLATRDISANDLMWDFFLKHRRKLDGAAKEPIGGAKGAAMELLRTPDSHFADLPGYDFEPRYLSVDDPNLPPGNRRIRMHYAVSGPEDAPTLLMLHGNPSWSFLFRKIVPPINQAGYRTIMIDYVGHGRSDKPANESDSLASHSRRTKIVMAD
;
A
#
# COMPACT_ATOMS: atom_id res chain seq x y z
N MET A 1 -12.37 37.74 27.45
CA MET A 1 -11.14 37.02 27.05
C MET A 1 -10.02 36.94 28.10
N ARG A 2 -10.22 37.34 29.37
CA ARG A 2 -9.22 37.11 30.45
C ARG A 2 -9.61 36.07 31.51
N LEU A 3 -10.87 35.64 31.59
CA LEU A 3 -11.28 34.55 32.51
C LEU A 3 -11.08 33.12 31.94
N PHE A 4 -11.00 32.95 30.61
CA PHE A 4 -10.86 31.61 30.01
C PHE A 4 -9.40 31.07 30.03
N ARG A 5 -8.40 31.94 30.25
CA ARG A 5 -6.99 31.52 30.34
C ARG A 5 -6.58 31.03 31.73
N SER A 6 -7.26 31.46 32.80
CA SER A 6 -6.95 31.02 34.17
C SER A 6 -7.56 29.66 34.52
N LEU A 7 -8.64 29.24 33.85
CA LEU A 7 -9.24 27.91 34.04
C LEU A 7 -8.43 26.78 33.39
N CYS A 8 -7.75 27.04 32.27
CA CYS A 8 -6.86 26.04 31.65
C CYS A 8 -5.57 25.80 32.44
N TYR A 9 -5.08 26.78 33.20
CA TYR A 9 -3.89 26.62 34.05
C TYR A 9 -4.19 25.79 35.32
N LEU A 10 -5.41 25.89 35.86
CA LEU A 10 -5.84 25.10 37.03
C LEU A 10 -6.17 23.64 36.67
N TYR A 11 -6.56 23.38 35.41
CA TYR A 11 -6.78 22.02 34.89
C TYR A 11 -5.46 21.28 34.57
N LEU A 12 -4.40 22.01 34.17
CA LEU A 12 -3.07 21.42 33.95
C LEU A 12 -2.37 21.02 35.26
N LEU A 13 -2.54 21.80 36.33
CA LEU A 13 -1.97 21.51 37.65
C LEU A 13 -2.64 20.31 38.34
N THR A 14 -3.92 20.03 38.03
CA THR A 14 -4.64 18.86 38.55
C THR A 14 -4.36 17.57 37.76
N CYS A 15 -4.09 17.66 36.46
CA CYS A 15 -3.65 16.50 35.67
C CYS A 15 -2.24 16.01 36.03
N LEU A 16 -1.32 16.90 36.44
CA LEU A 16 0.02 16.51 36.90
C LEU A 16 -0.01 15.84 38.29
N ALA A 17 -0.95 16.22 39.17
CA ALA A 17 -1.16 15.54 40.45
C ALA A 17 -1.76 14.13 40.30
N GLY A 18 -2.48 13.85 39.20
CA GLY A 18 -3.11 12.55 38.93
C GLY A 18 -2.14 11.43 38.54
N VAL A 19 -0.97 11.76 37.97
CA VAL A 19 0.07 10.77 37.62
C VAL A 19 0.86 10.32 38.86
N ALA A 20 0.88 11.13 39.92
CA ALA A 20 1.53 10.81 41.18
C ALA A 20 0.72 9.88 42.11
N ALA A 21 -0.56 9.60 41.80
CA ALA A 21 -1.46 8.85 42.68
C ALA A 21 -1.92 7.48 42.15
N GLY A 22 -1.44 7.03 40.98
CA GLY A 22 -1.81 5.75 40.35
C GLY A 22 -0.65 4.76 40.20
N GLN A 23 -0.96 3.50 39.83
CA GLN A 23 0.00 2.39 39.69
C GLN A 23 1.21 2.69 38.79
N ASP A 24 1.08 3.60 37.81
CA ASP A 24 2.17 4.01 36.92
C ASP A 24 3.24 4.86 37.63
N GLY A 25 2.85 5.69 38.61
CA GLY A 25 3.79 6.49 39.40
C GLY A 25 4.72 5.65 40.28
N SER A 26 4.21 4.54 40.84
CA SER A 26 5.03 3.61 41.63
C SER A 26 6.06 2.86 40.80
N ARG A 27 5.75 2.53 39.54
CA ARG A 27 6.67 1.82 38.64
C ARG A 27 7.78 2.73 38.11
N LEU A 28 7.46 4.00 37.84
CA LEU A 28 8.46 5.01 37.46
C LEU A 28 9.44 5.28 38.60
N ARG A 29 8.94 5.41 39.83
CA ARG A 29 9.80 5.59 41.01
C ARG A 29 10.70 4.39 41.27
N GLN A 30 10.18 3.16 41.19
CA GLN A 30 11.01 1.96 41.26
C GLN A 30 12.03 1.87 40.12
N GLY A 31 11.70 2.36 38.92
CA GLY A 31 12.62 2.42 37.79
C GLY A 31 13.76 3.41 38.00
N PHE A 32 13.45 4.58 38.56
CA PHE A 32 14.42 5.60 38.94
C PHE A 32 15.36 5.11 40.05
N GLU A 33 14.81 4.56 41.14
CA GLU A 33 15.58 4.04 42.27
C GLU A 33 16.50 2.86 41.89
N ARG A 34 16.19 2.12 40.82
CA ARG A 34 17.07 1.06 40.29
C ARG A 34 18.26 1.60 39.50
N LEU A 35 18.15 2.81 38.97
CA LEU A 35 19.19 3.47 38.19
C LEU A 35 20.06 4.38 39.07
N ASP A 36 19.48 4.91 40.16
CA ASP A 36 20.16 5.68 41.20
C ASP A 36 20.90 4.73 42.14
N THR A 37 22.07 4.28 41.69
CA THR A 37 22.86 3.25 42.36
C THR A 37 23.62 3.76 43.56
N ASP A 38 23.93 5.06 43.58
CA ASP A 38 24.58 5.72 44.72
C ASP A 38 23.59 6.35 45.71
N ALA A 39 22.28 6.27 45.41
CA ALA A 39 21.16 6.72 46.22
C ALA A 39 21.20 8.22 46.54
N ASN A 40 21.77 9.03 45.64
CA ASN A 40 21.89 10.47 45.81
C ASN A 40 20.64 11.26 45.34
N SER A 41 19.58 10.53 44.91
CA SER A 41 18.33 11.06 44.38
C SER A 41 18.44 11.77 43.02
N ARG A 42 19.53 11.55 42.28
CA ARG A 42 19.81 12.07 40.94
C ARG A 42 20.51 11.01 40.10
N LEU A 43 20.21 10.94 38.80
CA LEU A 43 20.91 10.02 37.89
C LEU A 43 22.08 10.73 37.22
N SER A 44 23.28 10.25 37.47
CA SER A 44 24.49 10.72 36.78
C SER A 44 24.60 10.16 35.36
N GLN A 45 25.42 10.80 34.52
CA GLN A 45 25.72 10.27 33.18
C GLN A 45 26.32 8.85 33.22
N THR A 46 27.07 8.53 34.28
CA THR A 46 27.65 7.20 34.49
C THR A 46 26.57 6.14 34.70
N GLU A 47 25.58 6.44 35.51
CA GLU A 47 24.43 5.55 35.79
C GLU A 47 23.53 5.38 34.57
N LEU A 48 23.34 6.45 33.79
CA LEU A 48 22.61 6.40 32.53
C LEU A 48 23.32 5.59 31.45
N ASN A 49 24.65 5.67 31.39
CA ASN A 49 25.47 4.89 30.45
C ASN A 49 25.46 3.39 30.77
N ALA A 50 25.25 3.01 32.04
CA ALA A 50 25.07 1.61 32.45
C ALA A 50 23.72 1.02 31.99
N ALA A 51 22.79 1.86 31.53
CA ALA A 51 21.47 1.47 31.01
C ALA A 51 21.25 1.93 29.55
N PRO A 52 21.97 1.38 28.56
CA PRO A 52 21.98 1.84 27.16
C PRO A 52 20.62 1.75 26.44
N ARG A 53 19.65 1.01 26.98
CA ARG A 53 18.28 0.94 26.44
C ARG A 53 17.44 2.19 26.76
N LEU A 54 17.87 3.00 27.73
CA LEU A 54 17.17 4.20 28.21
C LEU A 54 17.86 5.50 27.78
N SER A 55 19.15 5.44 27.42
CA SER A 55 19.94 6.62 27.03
C SER A 55 19.33 7.39 25.85
N SER A 56 18.73 6.70 24.87
CA SER A 56 18.05 7.33 23.73
C SER A 56 16.75 8.05 24.11
N ARG A 57 16.05 7.59 25.15
CA ARG A 57 14.80 8.19 25.65
C ARG A 57 15.04 9.38 26.57
N LEU A 58 16.22 9.42 27.19
CA LEU A 58 16.62 10.45 28.15
C LEU A 58 17.57 11.49 27.53
N LYS A 59 17.80 11.43 26.20
CA LYS A 59 18.81 12.20 25.47
C LYS A 59 18.69 13.73 25.59
N ASN A 60 17.56 14.26 26.09
CA ASN A 60 17.34 15.67 26.39
C ASN A 60 16.49 15.83 27.68
N ALA A 61 16.67 14.91 28.64
CA ALA A 61 15.88 14.90 29.86
C ALA A 61 16.36 15.96 30.87
N ASP A 62 17.66 16.23 30.89
CA ASP A 62 18.33 17.23 31.74
C ASP A 62 17.88 18.63 31.27
N SER A 63 16.92 19.20 32.00
CA SER A 63 16.21 20.41 31.58
C SER A 63 16.87 21.67 32.11
N ASP A 64 17.58 21.57 33.24
CA ASP A 64 18.36 22.65 33.82
C ASP A 64 19.85 22.62 33.42
N ASN A 65 20.28 21.59 32.69
CA ASN A 65 21.64 21.34 32.21
C ASN A 65 22.66 21.24 33.35
N ASP A 66 22.26 20.66 34.49
CA ASP A 66 23.15 20.48 35.63
C ASP A 66 24.00 19.20 35.56
N GLY A 67 23.80 18.39 34.52
CA GLY A 67 24.56 17.17 34.24
C GLY A 67 24.03 15.93 34.96
N THR A 68 22.89 16.04 35.65
CA THR A 68 22.21 14.93 36.32
C THR A 68 20.70 14.96 36.04
N LEU A 69 19.98 13.85 36.27
CA LEU A 69 18.52 13.82 36.15
C LEU A 69 17.86 13.68 37.51
N THR A 70 17.02 14.62 37.87
CA THR A 70 16.08 14.47 38.97
C THR A 70 14.96 13.48 38.63
N PHE A 71 14.23 13.00 39.64
CA PHE A 71 13.05 12.15 39.41
C PHE A 71 12.01 12.81 38.50
N GLU A 72 11.84 14.14 38.61
CA GLU A 72 10.88 14.90 37.83
C GLU A 72 11.28 14.98 36.34
N GLU A 73 12.55 15.19 36.06
CA GLU A 73 13.10 15.17 34.69
C GLU A 73 13.06 13.78 34.07
N PHE A 74 13.42 12.77 34.84
CA PHE A 74 13.30 11.36 34.44
C PHE A 74 11.85 10.99 34.13
N ALA A 75 10.91 11.29 35.04
CA ALA A 75 9.49 11.00 34.85
C ALA A 75 8.92 11.78 33.65
N THR A 76 9.32 13.04 33.47
CA THR A 76 8.91 13.88 32.35
C THR A 76 9.43 13.34 31.01
N ALA A 77 10.67 12.89 30.94
CA ALA A 77 11.26 12.32 29.74
C ALA A 77 10.63 10.97 29.37
N ILE A 78 10.37 10.11 30.36
CA ILE A 78 9.65 8.85 30.13
C ILE A 78 8.20 9.12 29.69
N ALA A 79 7.50 10.06 30.33
CA ALA A 79 6.15 10.46 29.92
C ALA A 79 6.12 11.07 28.51
N ARG A 80 7.15 11.85 28.09
CA ARG A 80 7.30 12.33 26.71
C ARG A 80 7.49 11.19 25.72
N SER A 81 8.26 10.16 26.08
CA SER A 81 8.47 8.96 25.25
C SER A 81 7.23 8.06 25.12
N MET A 82 6.23 8.24 26.00
CA MET A 82 4.96 7.49 26.02
C MET A 82 3.80 8.29 25.44
N ARG A 83 3.99 9.58 25.12
CA ARG A 83 2.99 10.35 24.38
C ARG A 83 3.08 9.97 22.90
N PRO A 84 1.94 9.76 22.21
CA PRO A 84 1.92 9.87 20.75
C PRO A 84 2.56 11.20 20.40
N GLY A 85 3.50 11.21 19.45
CA GLY A 85 4.10 12.46 19.00
C GLY A 85 3.00 13.47 18.68
N PRO A 86 3.16 14.76 18.99
CA PRO A 86 2.24 15.76 18.48
C PRO A 86 2.17 15.56 16.97
N ASN A 87 0.95 15.44 16.43
CA ASN A 87 0.70 15.58 15.01
C ASN A 87 1.58 16.75 14.53
N PRO A 88 2.47 16.56 13.53
CA PRO A 88 2.84 17.73 12.75
C PRO A 88 1.50 18.33 12.33
N GLY A 89 1.29 19.61 12.67
CA GLY A 89 0.12 20.33 12.18
C GLY A 89 0.02 20.12 10.67
N PRO A 90 -1.17 20.28 10.07
CA PRO A 90 -1.32 20.11 8.63
C PRO A 90 -0.14 20.81 7.96
N ASP A 91 0.69 20.01 7.29
CA ASP A 91 1.78 20.53 6.47
C ASP A 91 1.12 21.62 5.61
N PRO A 92 1.63 22.86 5.57
CA PRO A 92 1.10 23.85 4.65
C PRO A 92 0.96 23.14 3.31
N ARG A 93 -0.27 23.15 2.77
CA ARG A 93 -0.64 22.55 1.48
C ARG A 93 0.60 22.59 0.58
N PRO A 94 1.07 21.49 -0.03
CA PRO A 94 2.26 21.54 -0.87
C PRO A 94 2.01 22.60 -1.94
N GLY A 95 2.61 23.75 -1.73
CA GLY A 95 2.52 24.88 -2.62
C GLY A 95 3.57 24.62 -3.66
N ASN A 96 3.22 23.93 -4.75
CA ASN A 96 3.94 23.98 -6.03
C ASN A 96 5.48 23.81 -5.97
N GLU A 97 6.05 23.20 -4.93
CA GLU A 97 7.47 22.91 -4.85
C GLU A 97 7.73 21.66 -5.68
N SER A 98 8.33 21.87 -6.86
CA SER A 98 8.84 20.80 -7.71
C SER A 98 9.76 19.88 -6.90
N LEU A 99 9.58 18.57 -7.06
CA LEU A 99 10.41 17.57 -6.39
C LEU A 99 11.90 17.79 -6.71
N SER A 100 12.76 17.82 -5.69
CA SER A 100 14.23 17.92 -5.85
C SER A 100 14.91 16.56 -5.67
N PRO A 101 16.13 16.37 -6.21
CA PRO A 101 16.95 15.21 -5.88
C PRO A 101 17.12 14.99 -4.38
N GLY A 102 17.29 13.73 -3.98
CA GLY A 102 17.44 13.29 -2.60
C GLY A 102 16.27 12.46 -2.08
N ASP A 103 16.28 12.22 -0.77
CA ASP A 103 15.31 11.37 -0.08
C ASP A 103 14.22 12.18 0.60
N HIS A 104 12.97 11.77 0.39
CA HIS A 104 11.79 12.44 0.91
C HIS A 104 10.89 11.45 1.64
N ILE A 105 10.25 11.89 2.72
CA ILE A 105 9.10 11.18 3.30
C ILE A 105 7.85 11.95 2.89
N ARG A 106 6.95 11.26 2.20
CA ARG A 106 5.69 11.84 1.73
C ARG A 106 4.52 11.14 2.42
N THR A 107 3.47 11.92 2.68
CA THR A 107 2.26 11.45 3.36
C THR A 107 1.06 11.65 2.44
N VAL A 108 0.20 10.64 2.37
CA VAL A 108 -1.06 10.65 1.62
C VAL A 108 -2.21 10.16 2.48
N THR A 109 -3.41 10.62 2.18
CA THR A 109 -4.62 10.21 2.90
C THR A 109 -5.33 9.11 2.12
N VAL A 110 -5.51 7.94 2.75
CA VAL A 110 -6.24 6.80 2.18
C VAL A 110 -7.48 6.56 3.03
N GLY A 111 -8.65 6.98 2.53
CA GLY A 111 -9.85 7.06 3.35
C GLY A 111 -9.70 8.07 4.49
N GLU A 112 -9.72 7.59 5.73
CA GLU A 112 -9.53 8.42 6.94
C GLU A 112 -8.13 8.27 7.54
N VAL A 113 -7.26 7.47 6.93
CA VAL A 113 -5.94 7.11 7.49
C VAL A 113 -4.84 7.83 6.72
N GLN A 114 -3.87 8.39 7.45
CA GLN A 114 -2.62 8.88 6.86
C GLN A 114 -1.67 7.71 6.63
N ARG A 115 -1.18 7.57 5.40
CA ARG A 115 -0.16 6.59 4.99
C ARG A 115 1.07 7.33 4.49
N ARG A 116 2.24 6.72 4.65
CA ARG A 116 3.53 7.32 4.29
C ARG A 116 4.30 6.45 3.32
N TYR A 117 5.13 7.08 2.50
CA TYR A 117 6.14 6.40 1.68
C TYR A 117 7.43 7.20 1.68
N ARG A 118 8.57 6.50 1.63
CA ARG A 118 9.86 7.10 1.31
C ARG A 118 9.98 7.19 -0.20
N LEU A 119 10.48 8.30 -0.70
CA LEU A 119 10.76 8.53 -2.12
C LEU A 119 12.21 8.90 -2.28
N HIS A 120 12.94 8.14 -3.08
CA HIS A 120 14.28 8.47 -3.53
C HIS A 120 14.22 9.06 -4.94
N VAL A 121 14.87 10.21 -5.12
CA VAL A 121 14.92 10.99 -6.35
C VAL A 121 16.37 11.10 -6.78
N PRO A 122 16.77 10.51 -7.92
CA PRO A 122 18.17 10.47 -8.31
C PRO A 122 18.71 11.86 -8.63
N ALA A 123 20.02 12.03 -8.50
CA ALA A 123 20.71 13.29 -8.85
C ALA A 123 20.50 13.72 -10.31
N SER A 124 20.18 12.76 -11.19
CA SER A 124 19.91 12.96 -12.61
C SER A 124 18.47 13.41 -12.92
N TYR A 125 17.59 13.50 -11.92
CA TYR A 125 16.19 13.89 -12.12
C TYR A 125 16.07 15.29 -12.75
N ASP A 126 15.26 15.37 -13.79
CA ASP A 126 14.98 16.56 -14.57
C ASP A 126 13.45 16.71 -14.66
N PRO A 127 12.85 17.76 -14.04
CA PRO A 127 11.39 17.92 -14.01
C PRO A 127 10.76 18.08 -15.40
N GLU A 128 11.55 18.41 -16.43
CA GLU A 128 11.08 18.52 -17.82
C GLU A 128 11.02 17.16 -18.54
N LYS A 129 11.54 16.08 -17.93
CA LYS A 129 11.58 14.74 -18.54
C LYS A 129 10.67 13.78 -17.80
N GLU A 130 9.89 13.03 -18.58
CA GLU A 130 9.15 11.89 -18.08
C GLU A 130 10.13 10.87 -17.46
N THR A 131 9.92 10.58 -16.18
CA THR A 131 10.82 9.76 -15.36
C THR A 131 10.09 8.48 -14.93
N PRO A 132 10.66 7.29 -15.17
CA PRO A 132 10.11 6.03 -14.70
C PRO A 132 10.01 5.94 -13.17
N VAL A 133 9.09 5.12 -12.67
CA VAL A 133 8.88 4.89 -11.24
C VAL A 133 9.00 3.40 -10.94
N VAL A 134 9.79 3.05 -9.93
CA VAL A 134 9.82 1.71 -9.35
C VAL A 134 9.27 1.77 -7.93
N ILE A 135 8.19 1.03 -7.67
CA ILE A 135 7.66 0.83 -6.32
C ILE A 135 8.37 -0.39 -5.71
N ALA A 136 9.03 -0.20 -4.58
CA ALA A 136 9.83 -1.22 -3.90
C ALA A 136 9.24 -1.55 -2.51
N PHE A 137 8.57 -2.71 -2.42
CA PHE A 137 7.92 -3.17 -1.19
C PHE A 137 8.87 -3.98 -0.32
N HIS A 138 8.94 -3.63 0.96
CA HIS A 138 9.72 -4.37 1.96
C HIS A 138 9.11 -5.74 2.30
N GLY A 139 9.93 -6.66 2.83
CA GLY A 139 9.47 -7.96 3.35
C GLY A 139 8.67 -7.85 4.66
N GLY A 140 7.98 -8.93 5.02
CA GLY A 140 7.13 -8.96 6.20
C GLY A 140 7.95 -8.79 7.49
N GLY A 141 7.48 -7.95 8.40
CA GLY A 141 8.24 -7.55 9.60
C GLY A 141 9.29 -6.47 9.34
N GLY A 142 9.47 -6.04 8.09
CA GLY A 142 10.44 -5.03 7.67
C GLY A 142 9.89 -3.60 7.73
N ASN A 143 10.59 -2.70 7.01
CA ASN A 143 10.23 -1.31 6.76
C ASN A 143 11.00 -0.79 5.53
N PRO A 144 10.70 0.43 5.01
CA PRO A 144 11.41 1.01 3.88
C PRO A 144 12.93 1.03 4.00
N ASP A 145 13.49 1.42 5.14
CA ASP A 145 14.95 1.49 5.32
C ASP A 145 15.62 0.12 5.18
N ALA A 146 14.95 -0.95 5.64
CA ALA A 146 15.44 -2.31 5.45
C ALA A 146 15.43 -2.70 3.96
N MET A 147 14.40 -2.29 3.22
CA MET A 147 14.30 -2.55 1.78
C MET A 147 15.36 -1.82 0.98
N VAL A 148 15.64 -0.55 1.31
CA VAL A 148 16.73 0.22 0.71
C VAL A 148 18.07 -0.51 0.86
N ARG A 149 18.38 -0.95 2.09
CA ARG A 149 19.65 -1.65 2.37
C ARG A 149 19.78 -2.99 1.66
N VAL A 150 18.69 -3.77 1.60
CA VAL A 150 18.72 -5.12 1.01
C VAL A 150 18.73 -5.08 -0.50
N SER A 151 17.93 -4.19 -1.11
CA SER A 151 17.78 -4.14 -2.56
C SER A 151 18.83 -3.27 -3.25
N ARG A 152 19.35 -2.25 -2.57
CA ARG A 152 20.24 -1.23 -3.16
C ARG A 152 19.66 -0.58 -4.42
N LEU A 153 18.33 -0.46 -4.48
CA LEU A 153 17.64 0.15 -5.62
C LEU A 153 17.91 1.65 -5.74
N ASP A 154 18.28 2.33 -4.65
CA ASP A 154 18.74 3.72 -4.70
C ASP A 154 20.00 3.85 -5.57
N ASP A 155 20.99 2.95 -5.40
CA ASP A 155 22.21 2.94 -6.23
C ASP A 155 21.87 2.73 -7.71
N LYS A 156 20.93 1.83 -8.02
CA LYS A 156 20.50 1.57 -9.39
C LYS A 156 19.70 2.75 -9.96
N SER A 157 18.91 3.43 -9.13
CA SER A 157 18.19 4.65 -9.47
C SER A 157 19.15 5.78 -9.83
N GLU A 158 20.23 5.97 -9.07
CA GLU A 158 21.26 6.96 -9.39
C GLU A 158 21.96 6.66 -10.72
N GLU A 159 22.21 5.38 -11.02
CA GLU A 159 22.81 4.94 -12.29
C GLU A 159 21.86 5.13 -13.49
N ALA A 160 20.58 4.76 -13.33
CA ALA A 160 19.65 4.59 -14.45
C ALA A 160 18.59 5.70 -14.58
N GLY A 161 18.44 6.57 -13.58
CA GLY A 161 17.57 7.74 -13.62
C GLY A 161 16.07 7.43 -13.50
N PHE A 162 15.66 6.68 -12.47
CA PHE A 162 14.25 6.44 -12.14
C PHE A 162 13.93 6.81 -10.69
N LEU A 163 12.67 7.15 -10.39
CA LEU A 163 12.23 7.39 -9.01
C LEU A 163 12.00 6.07 -8.29
N VAL A 164 12.37 5.98 -7.01
CA VAL A 164 12.05 4.79 -6.18
C VAL A 164 11.13 5.15 -5.04
N ALA A 165 9.92 4.60 -5.06
CA ALA A 165 8.94 4.75 -3.98
C ALA A 165 8.96 3.50 -3.09
N TYR A 166 9.20 3.69 -1.79
CA TYR A 166 9.18 2.65 -0.77
C TYR A 166 8.01 2.87 0.19
N PRO A 167 6.87 2.20 -0.02
CA PRO A 167 5.72 2.34 0.84
C PRO A 167 6.01 1.86 2.26
N PHE A 168 5.51 2.57 3.28
CA PHE A 168 5.43 2.01 4.63
C PHE A 168 4.24 1.05 4.69
N GLY A 169 4.49 -0.22 5.04
CA GLY A 169 3.43 -1.17 5.38
C GLY A 169 2.68 -0.79 6.66
N SER A 170 1.83 -1.70 7.14
CA SER A 170 1.09 -1.53 8.40
C SER A 170 1.51 -2.56 9.43
N GLY A 171 1.59 -2.14 10.69
CA GLY A 171 2.02 -2.99 11.80
C GLY A 171 1.49 -2.48 13.15
N PRO A 172 1.69 -3.25 14.23
CA PRO A 172 1.25 -2.87 15.56
C PRO A 172 2.04 -1.69 16.14
N ASP A 173 3.30 -1.50 15.70
CA ASP A 173 4.19 -0.42 16.10
C ASP A 173 4.47 0.48 14.90
N GLU A 174 4.63 1.79 15.15
CA GLU A 174 5.01 2.74 14.10
C GLU A 174 6.39 2.40 13.52
N ASP A 175 6.48 2.33 12.19
CA ASP A 175 7.68 2.07 11.39
C ASP A 175 8.44 0.76 11.69
N ARG A 176 7.80 -0.17 12.42
CA ARG A 176 8.40 -1.45 12.83
C ARG A 176 7.44 -2.60 12.62
N MET A 177 8.01 -3.76 12.29
CA MET A 177 7.25 -4.99 12.10
C MET A 177 6.10 -4.82 11.10
N LEU A 178 6.35 -4.05 10.04
CA LEU A 178 5.33 -3.69 9.06
C LEU A 178 5.09 -4.86 8.10
N THR A 179 3.87 -4.93 7.60
CA THR A 179 3.43 -5.93 6.62
C THR A 179 2.54 -5.27 5.56
N PHE A 180 2.39 -5.92 4.43
CA PHE A 180 1.44 -5.58 3.38
C PHE A 180 0.36 -6.65 3.27
N ASN A 181 -0.84 -6.21 2.96
CA ASN A 181 -1.95 -7.09 2.60
C ASN A 181 -1.79 -7.54 1.15
N GLY A 182 -1.11 -8.67 0.96
CA GLY A 182 -0.89 -9.32 -0.34
C GLY A 182 -1.98 -10.32 -0.74
N GLY A 183 -3.14 -10.33 -0.07
CA GLY A 183 -4.22 -11.30 -0.29
C GLY A 183 -4.30 -12.28 0.88
N GLU A 184 -3.84 -13.50 0.69
CA GLU A 184 -3.79 -14.55 1.72
C GLU A 184 -2.50 -14.50 2.57
N CYS A 185 -1.75 -13.41 2.46
CA CYS A 185 -0.51 -13.19 3.19
C CYS A 185 -0.23 -11.66 3.32
N CYS A 186 0.39 -11.15 4.36
CA CYS A 186 0.79 -11.82 5.60
C CYS A 186 0.58 -10.90 6.80
N GLY A 187 0.39 -11.51 7.96
CA GLY A 187 0.49 -10.83 9.25
C GLY A 187 -0.54 -9.71 9.42
N TYR A 188 -0.10 -8.62 10.05
CA TYR A 188 -0.98 -7.56 10.54
C TYR A 188 -1.87 -6.98 9.44
N ALA A 189 -1.29 -6.57 8.31
CA ALA A 189 -2.02 -5.89 7.26
C ALA A 189 -3.09 -6.79 6.62
N MET A 190 -2.78 -8.06 6.41
CA MET A 190 -3.74 -9.06 5.94
C MET A 190 -4.85 -9.29 6.97
N HIS A 191 -4.51 -9.57 8.23
CA HIS A 191 -5.50 -9.85 9.29
C HIS A 191 -6.41 -8.66 9.61
N ARG A 192 -5.98 -7.44 9.29
CA ARG A 192 -6.74 -6.20 9.46
C ARG A 192 -7.37 -5.70 8.17
N GLU A 193 -7.25 -6.46 7.08
CA GLU A 193 -7.80 -6.11 5.77
C GLU A 193 -7.38 -4.70 5.31
N ILE A 194 -6.11 -4.34 5.57
CA ILE A 194 -5.59 -3.02 5.19
C ILE A 194 -5.64 -2.87 3.66
N ASP A 195 -6.13 -1.71 3.21
CA ASP A 195 -6.22 -1.35 1.79
C ASP A 195 -4.87 -0.83 1.26
N ASP A 196 -3.92 -1.74 1.07
CA ASP A 196 -2.62 -1.41 0.51
C ASP A 196 -2.66 -1.16 -1.02
N VAL A 197 -3.66 -1.70 -1.72
CA VAL A 197 -3.86 -1.42 -3.16
C VAL A 197 -4.35 0.02 -3.37
N GLY A 198 -5.36 0.45 -2.61
CA GLY A 198 -5.83 1.83 -2.59
C GLY A 198 -4.73 2.80 -2.19
N PHE A 199 -3.90 2.43 -1.20
CA PHE A 199 -2.73 3.21 -0.83
C PHE A 199 -1.73 3.39 -1.98
N VAL A 200 -1.39 2.32 -2.70
CA VAL A 200 -0.46 2.41 -3.84
C VAL A 200 -1.04 3.29 -4.95
N ARG A 201 -2.35 3.19 -5.24
CA ARG A 201 -3.01 4.09 -6.20
C ARG A 201 -2.88 5.56 -5.77
N THR A 202 -3.23 5.89 -4.53
CA THR A 202 -3.13 7.27 -4.01
C THR A 202 -1.68 7.77 -3.96
N MET A 203 -0.72 6.90 -3.67
CA MET A 203 0.70 7.25 -3.71
C MET A 203 1.14 7.62 -5.14
N LEU A 204 0.73 6.86 -6.15
CA LEU A 204 1.04 7.17 -7.56
C LEU A 204 0.39 8.49 -8.00
N ASP A 205 -0.85 8.73 -7.59
CA ASP A 205 -1.54 10.00 -7.87
C ASP A 205 -0.78 11.18 -7.24
N ASN A 206 -0.33 11.04 -5.97
CA ASN A 206 0.48 12.09 -5.33
C ASN A 206 1.85 12.29 -6.00
N LEU A 207 2.47 11.23 -6.52
CA LEU A 207 3.74 11.34 -7.25
C LEU A 207 3.56 12.10 -8.56
N GLU A 208 2.49 11.84 -9.30
CA GLU A 208 2.17 12.53 -10.56
C GLU A 208 1.87 14.02 -10.36
N GLU A 209 1.46 14.45 -9.16
CA GLU A 209 1.26 15.86 -8.83
C GLU A 209 2.58 16.63 -8.63
N VAL A 210 3.66 15.95 -8.22
CA VAL A 210 4.92 16.60 -7.80
C VAL A 210 6.12 16.25 -8.67
N ALA A 211 5.99 15.25 -9.53
CA ALA A 211 7.03 14.81 -10.45
C ALA A 211 6.47 14.54 -11.85
N ASN A 212 7.32 14.73 -12.86
CA ASN A 212 7.01 14.37 -14.23
C ASN A 212 7.16 12.86 -14.42
N VAL A 213 6.18 12.11 -13.91
CA VAL A 213 6.16 10.65 -13.97
C VAL A 213 5.82 10.18 -15.38
N ASP A 214 6.64 9.26 -15.89
CA ASP A 214 6.33 8.45 -17.07
C ASP A 214 5.25 7.42 -16.70
N SER A 215 3.99 7.76 -16.97
CA SER A 215 2.86 6.88 -16.63
C SER A 215 2.86 5.56 -17.43
N GLY A 216 3.69 5.44 -18.48
CA GLY A 216 3.92 4.19 -19.19
C GLY A 216 5.00 3.30 -18.55
N ALA A 217 5.81 3.84 -17.65
CA ALA A 217 6.95 3.18 -17.01
C ALA A 217 6.83 3.17 -15.48
N VAL A 218 5.68 2.72 -14.97
CA VAL A 218 5.48 2.45 -13.55
C VAL A 218 5.60 0.94 -13.31
N PHE A 219 6.54 0.57 -12.46
CA PHE A 219 6.90 -0.82 -12.17
C PHE A 219 6.81 -1.12 -10.68
N ALA A 220 6.69 -2.41 -10.33
CA ALA A 220 6.69 -2.82 -8.93
C ALA A 220 7.58 -4.02 -8.66
N THR A 221 8.22 -4.02 -7.49
CA THR A 221 9.06 -5.10 -7.00
C THR A 221 9.03 -5.15 -5.46
N GLY A 222 9.48 -6.25 -4.89
CA GLY A 222 9.67 -6.37 -3.46
C GLY A 222 10.17 -7.75 -3.06
N LEU A 223 10.64 -7.85 -1.82
CA LEU A 223 11.10 -9.09 -1.23
C LEU A 223 9.98 -9.74 -0.41
N SER A 224 9.78 -11.06 -0.51
CA SER A 224 8.89 -11.82 0.37
C SER A 224 7.45 -11.29 0.36
N ASN A 225 6.90 -10.83 1.48
CA ASN A 225 5.61 -10.13 1.55
C ASN A 225 5.50 -8.95 0.57
N GLY A 226 6.60 -8.25 0.28
CA GLY A 226 6.64 -7.21 -0.75
C GLY A 226 6.62 -7.76 -2.19
N GLY A 227 7.20 -8.94 -2.42
CA GLY A 227 7.07 -9.66 -3.69
C GLY A 227 5.62 -10.12 -3.92
N ILE A 228 4.98 -10.62 -2.87
CA ILE A 228 3.55 -10.94 -2.86
C ILE A 228 2.70 -9.69 -3.14
N MET A 229 3.04 -8.55 -2.52
CA MET A 229 2.34 -7.28 -2.79
C MET A 229 2.51 -6.82 -4.23
N SER A 230 3.69 -7.02 -4.83
CA SER A 230 3.96 -6.69 -6.23
C SER A 230 3.00 -7.44 -7.16
N TYR A 231 2.75 -8.71 -6.89
CA TYR A 231 1.74 -9.48 -7.61
C TYR A 231 0.33 -8.92 -7.46
N ARG A 232 -0.07 -8.56 -6.24
CA ARG A 232 -1.40 -8.03 -5.97
C ARG A 232 -1.63 -6.69 -6.69
N VAL A 233 -0.68 -5.76 -6.64
CA VAL A 233 -0.82 -4.49 -7.36
C VAL A 233 -0.82 -4.69 -8.88
N ALA A 234 -0.10 -5.66 -9.43
CA ALA A 234 -0.22 -5.98 -10.85
C ALA A 234 -1.61 -6.51 -11.22
N ALA A 235 -2.22 -7.32 -10.34
CA ALA A 235 -3.55 -7.88 -10.58
C ALA A 235 -4.65 -6.82 -10.48
N GLU A 236 -4.55 -5.87 -9.54
CA GLU A 236 -5.62 -4.91 -9.23
C GLU A 236 -5.38 -3.50 -9.78
N LEU A 237 -4.15 -3.16 -10.17
CA LEU A 237 -3.74 -1.87 -10.75
C LEU A 237 -3.05 -2.05 -12.12
N ALA A 238 -3.48 -3.03 -12.92
CA ALA A 238 -2.93 -3.28 -14.26
C ALA A 238 -3.06 -2.07 -15.20
N ASP A 239 -3.99 -1.14 -14.91
CA ASP A 239 -4.13 0.16 -15.58
C ASP A 239 -2.97 1.11 -15.31
N ARG A 240 -2.20 0.90 -14.24
CA ARG A 240 -1.05 1.73 -13.83
C ARG A 240 0.27 0.98 -13.95
N ILE A 241 0.31 -0.30 -13.59
CA ILE A 241 1.55 -1.09 -13.53
C ILE A 241 1.86 -1.69 -14.90
N ALA A 242 3.03 -1.35 -15.44
CA ALA A 242 3.51 -1.84 -16.74
C ALA A 242 4.11 -3.25 -16.63
N ALA A 243 4.92 -3.48 -15.59
CA ALA A 243 5.55 -4.76 -15.32
C ALA A 243 5.92 -4.90 -13.83
N ILE A 244 6.08 -6.14 -13.37
CA ILE A 244 6.53 -6.44 -12.01
C ILE A 244 7.71 -7.40 -11.98
N ALA A 245 8.50 -7.29 -10.91
CA ALA A 245 9.58 -8.22 -10.66
C ALA A 245 9.67 -8.64 -9.18
N PRO A 246 8.84 -9.59 -8.72
CA PRO A 246 8.86 -10.05 -7.32
C PRO A 246 10.07 -10.93 -7.00
N VAL A 247 10.58 -10.82 -5.76
CA VAL A 247 11.72 -11.60 -5.25
C VAL A 247 11.31 -12.39 -4.02
N GLY A 248 11.49 -13.71 -4.03
CA GLY A 248 11.25 -14.57 -2.85
C GLY A 248 9.81 -14.53 -2.31
N GLY A 249 8.85 -14.09 -3.13
CA GLY A 249 7.45 -13.87 -2.74
C GLY A 249 6.50 -14.39 -3.80
N PRO A 250 5.83 -15.55 -3.60
CA PRO A 250 4.88 -16.10 -4.57
C PRO A 250 3.59 -15.26 -4.64
N LEU A 251 2.74 -15.51 -5.64
CA LEU A 251 1.38 -14.96 -5.66
C LEU A 251 0.57 -15.62 -4.54
N MET A 252 -0.11 -14.83 -3.71
CA MET A 252 -0.96 -15.31 -2.60
C MET A 252 -2.42 -14.92 -2.79
N MET A 253 -2.91 -15.13 -4.02
CA MET A 253 -4.32 -14.95 -4.39
C MET A 253 -4.79 -16.21 -5.13
N GLU A 254 -6.04 -16.61 -4.90
CA GLU A 254 -6.63 -17.79 -5.57
C GLU A 254 -6.78 -17.58 -7.08
N THR A 255 -7.19 -16.37 -7.47
CA THR A 255 -7.44 -15.97 -8.86
C THR A 255 -6.93 -14.56 -9.12
N ILE A 256 -6.58 -14.28 -10.37
CA ILE A 256 -6.25 -12.93 -10.85
C ILE A 256 -7.12 -12.60 -12.07
N ALA A 257 -7.46 -11.33 -12.23
CA ALA A 257 -8.22 -10.81 -13.38
C ALA A 257 -7.76 -9.37 -13.70
N PRO A 258 -6.49 -9.18 -14.08
CA PRO A 258 -6.00 -7.85 -14.42
C PRO A 258 -6.74 -7.29 -15.64
N SER A 259 -7.00 -5.99 -15.65
CA SER A 259 -7.69 -5.31 -16.76
C SER A 259 -6.93 -5.38 -18.08
N ARG A 260 -5.62 -5.66 -18.02
CA ARG A 260 -4.74 -5.90 -19.16
C ARG A 260 -3.59 -6.86 -18.78
N PRO A 261 -2.91 -7.50 -19.74
CA PRO A 261 -1.71 -8.29 -19.48
C PRO A 261 -0.61 -7.46 -18.81
N VAL A 262 0.12 -8.02 -17.84
CA VAL A 262 1.25 -7.37 -17.16
C VAL A 262 2.46 -8.31 -17.22
N ALA A 263 3.61 -7.81 -17.67
CA ALA A 263 4.82 -8.62 -17.74
C ALA A 263 5.36 -8.92 -16.33
N VAL A 264 5.84 -10.16 -16.11
CA VAL A 264 6.28 -10.64 -14.79
C VAL A 264 7.69 -11.21 -14.88
N MET A 265 8.61 -10.77 -14.02
CA MET A 265 9.92 -11.42 -13.80
C MET A 265 10.10 -11.84 -12.34
N HIS A 266 9.97 -13.12 -12.05
CA HIS A 266 10.06 -13.64 -10.69
C HIS A 266 11.48 -14.15 -10.38
N PHE A 267 12.03 -13.79 -9.21
CA PHE A 267 13.29 -14.34 -8.69
C PHE A 267 13.02 -15.23 -7.48
N HIS A 268 13.55 -16.45 -7.46
CA HIS A 268 13.35 -17.34 -6.32
C HIS A 268 14.49 -18.34 -6.10
N GLY A 269 14.88 -18.51 -4.84
CA GLY A 269 15.83 -19.53 -4.40
C GLY A 269 15.16 -20.89 -4.21
N THR A 270 15.74 -21.96 -4.75
CA THR A 270 15.17 -23.31 -4.58
C THR A 270 15.36 -23.88 -3.18
N ALA A 271 16.26 -23.30 -2.38
CA ALA A 271 16.52 -23.62 -0.98
C ALA A 271 15.90 -22.60 -0.01
N ASP A 272 14.96 -21.77 -0.49
CA ASP A 272 14.20 -20.85 0.35
C ASP A 272 13.40 -21.62 1.41
N LYS A 273 13.70 -21.35 2.68
CA LYS A 273 13.09 -21.99 3.85
C LYS A 273 11.95 -21.16 4.44
N PHE A 274 11.74 -19.93 3.98
CA PHE A 274 10.74 -19.00 4.49
C PHE A 274 9.48 -19.01 3.63
N ALA A 275 9.64 -18.81 2.33
CA ALA A 275 8.61 -18.97 1.32
C ALA A 275 9.07 -20.10 0.38
N PRO A 276 8.75 -21.38 0.67
CA PRO A 276 9.33 -22.48 -0.06
C PRO A 276 9.00 -22.43 -1.55
N PHE A 277 10.02 -22.64 -2.41
CA PHE A 277 9.88 -22.64 -3.87
C PHE A 277 8.73 -23.55 -4.37
N LYS A 278 8.61 -24.74 -3.75
CA LYS A 278 7.58 -25.74 -4.06
C LYS A 278 6.23 -25.50 -3.37
N GLY A 279 6.09 -24.40 -2.63
CA GLY A 279 4.95 -24.12 -1.78
C GLY A 279 4.97 -24.90 -0.46
N GLY A 280 3.92 -24.70 0.33
CA GLY A 280 3.76 -25.26 1.66
C GLY A 280 4.27 -24.32 2.76
N PHE A 281 4.52 -24.89 3.93
CA PHE A 281 4.89 -24.14 5.13
C PHE A 281 6.40 -23.88 5.21
N GLY A 282 6.79 -22.63 5.46
CA GLY A 282 8.17 -22.28 5.81
C GLY A 282 8.63 -22.92 7.14
N GLU A 283 9.94 -23.09 7.33
CA GLU A 283 10.54 -23.77 8.48
C GLU A 283 10.19 -23.09 9.82
N ASN A 284 10.04 -21.77 9.85
CA ASN A 284 9.63 -21.02 11.05
C ASN A 284 8.12 -21.05 11.33
N GLY A 285 7.32 -21.69 10.47
CA GLY A 285 5.88 -21.85 10.63
C GLY A 285 5.48 -23.02 11.54
N ARG A 286 6.39 -23.91 11.91
CA ARG A 286 6.08 -25.10 12.71
C ARG A 286 6.00 -24.75 14.21
N GLY A 287 4.94 -24.08 14.66
CA GLY A 287 4.82 -23.70 16.08
C GLY A 287 3.48 -23.17 16.62
N GLY A 288 2.49 -22.83 15.79
CA GLY A 288 1.17 -22.38 16.25
C GLY A 288 0.67 -21.10 15.58
N ARG A 289 -0.66 -20.90 15.61
CA ARG A 289 -1.49 -19.85 14.98
C ARG A 289 -0.70 -18.73 14.28
N GLY A 290 -0.72 -18.75 12.94
CA GLY A 290 0.04 -17.81 12.09
C GLY A 290 0.89 -18.48 11.02
N VAL A 291 0.63 -19.75 10.72
CA VAL A 291 1.37 -20.51 9.70
C VAL A 291 0.81 -20.16 8.32
N THR A 292 1.55 -19.37 7.54
CA THR A 292 1.20 -19.14 6.13
C THR A 292 1.58 -20.39 5.32
N GLU A 293 0.59 -21.01 4.69
CA GLU A 293 0.83 -22.01 3.65
C GLU A 293 1.08 -21.27 2.34
N PHE A 294 2.34 -21.22 1.89
CA PHE A 294 2.68 -20.52 0.65
C PHE A 294 2.24 -21.32 -0.57
N ARG A 295 1.77 -20.63 -1.59
CA ARG A 295 1.60 -21.22 -2.93
C ARG A 295 2.97 -21.46 -3.56
N SER A 296 3.06 -22.45 -4.44
CA SER A 296 4.30 -22.71 -5.17
C SER A 296 4.61 -21.58 -6.16
N VAL A 297 5.89 -21.42 -6.49
CA VAL A 297 6.32 -20.52 -7.56
C VAL A 297 5.67 -20.94 -8.88
N ASP A 298 5.63 -22.25 -9.16
CA ASP A 298 4.96 -22.80 -10.34
C ASP A 298 3.48 -22.37 -10.43
N ARG A 299 2.70 -22.53 -9.35
CA ARG A 299 1.29 -22.10 -9.33
C ARG A 299 1.16 -20.60 -9.58
N SER A 300 2.07 -19.80 -9.01
CA SER A 300 2.09 -18.35 -9.19
C SER A 300 2.29 -17.98 -10.65
N LEU A 301 3.29 -18.58 -11.31
CA LEU A 301 3.61 -18.29 -12.70
C LEU A 301 2.54 -18.80 -13.66
N GLN A 302 1.97 -19.99 -13.43
CA GLN A 302 0.92 -20.55 -14.27
C GLN A 302 -0.30 -19.63 -14.39
N LEU A 303 -0.70 -18.96 -13.30
CA LEU A 303 -1.78 -17.98 -13.35
C LEU A 303 -1.43 -16.78 -14.25
N TRP A 304 -0.18 -16.31 -14.21
CA TRP A 304 0.26 -15.19 -15.05
C TRP A 304 0.52 -15.59 -16.51
N ILE A 305 1.04 -16.79 -16.76
CA ILE A 305 1.20 -17.37 -18.11
C ILE A 305 -0.17 -17.43 -18.79
N GLN A 306 -1.17 -17.99 -18.10
CA GLN A 306 -2.55 -18.06 -18.60
C GLN A 306 -3.17 -16.67 -18.76
N SER A 307 -3.05 -15.82 -17.74
CA SER A 307 -3.57 -14.45 -17.77
C SER A 307 -2.99 -13.66 -18.94
N ASN A 308 -1.69 -13.77 -19.21
CA ASN A 308 -1.03 -13.06 -20.31
C ASN A 308 -1.22 -13.76 -21.66
N GLY A 309 -1.62 -15.03 -21.68
CA GLY A 309 -1.69 -15.84 -22.90
C GLY A 309 -0.30 -16.08 -23.51
N CYS A 310 0.70 -16.32 -22.67
CA CYS A 310 2.04 -16.71 -23.09
C CYS A 310 2.05 -18.14 -23.64
N ASP A 311 3.17 -18.52 -24.27
CA ASP A 311 3.45 -19.91 -24.65
C ASP A 311 3.35 -20.85 -23.44
N ASP A 312 3.01 -22.13 -23.68
CA ASP A 312 2.90 -23.14 -22.61
C ASP A 312 4.28 -23.57 -22.08
N GLU A 313 5.29 -23.62 -22.96
CA GLU A 313 6.65 -24.09 -22.64
C GLU A 313 7.65 -22.92 -22.65
N PRO A 314 8.56 -22.85 -21.66
CA PRO A 314 9.54 -21.78 -21.62
C PRO A 314 10.73 -22.06 -22.53
N THR A 315 11.33 -20.99 -23.04
CA THR A 315 12.75 -21.03 -23.41
C THR A 315 13.59 -21.08 -22.14
N VAL A 316 14.51 -22.04 -22.04
CA VAL A 316 15.36 -22.25 -20.85
C VAL A 316 16.80 -21.89 -21.16
N THR A 317 17.36 -20.96 -20.39
CA THR A 317 18.75 -20.51 -20.51
C THR A 317 19.46 -20.68 -19.17
N LYS A 318 20.54 -21.46 -19.15
CA LYS A 318 21.46 -21.50 -18.01
C LYS A 318 22.39 -20.30 -18.08
N LEU A 319 22.40 -19.47 -17.04
CA LEU A 319 23.28 -18.31 -17.00
C LEU A 319 24.71 -18.73 -16.57
N PRO A 320 25.75 -17.93 -16.90
CA PRO A 320 27.11 -18.22 -16.48
C PRO A 320 27.24 -18.35 -14.96
N ASP A 321 27.89 -19.43 -14.53
CA ASP A 321 28.29 -19.68 -13.14
C ASP A 321 29.77 -19.25 -13.00
N THR A 322 29.97 -18.03 -12.55
CA THR A 322 31.27 -17.34 -12.50
C THR A 322 31.76 -17.09 -11.07
N LYS A 323 30.88 -17.25 -10.07
CA LYS A 323 31.16 -17.03 -8.67
C LYS A 323 31.02 -18.34 -7.91
N ASP A 324 32.04 -18.66 -7.11
CA ASP A 324 31.96 -19.78 -6.17
C ASP A 324 31.15 -19.36 -4.93
N ASP A 325 29.82 -19.35 -5.06
CA ASP A 325 28.88 -19.07 -3.96
C ASP A 325 27.89 -20.22 -3.69
N GLY A 326 28.08 -21.35 -4.37
CA GLY A 326 27.25 -22.53 -4.20
C GLY A 326 25.86 -22.43 -4.82
N THR A 327 25.61 -21.44 -5.67
CA THR A 327 24.34 -21.28 -6.40
C THR A 327 24.51 -21.50 -7.90
N ARG A 328 23.40 -21.77 -8.61
CA ARG A 328 23.36 -21.78 -10.08
C ARG A 328 22.10 -21.10 -10.56
N VAL A 329 22.18 -20.31 -11.63
CA VAL A 329 21.03 -19.54 -12.13
C VAL A 329 20.52 -20.09 -13.45
N THR A 330 19.23 -20.37 -13.51
CA THR A 330 18.50 -20.74 -14.73
C THR A 330 17.38 -19.73 -14.97
N GLN A 331 17.37 -19.12 -16.15
CA GLN A 331 16.27 -18.30 -16.63
C GLN A 331 15.31 -19.15 -17.46
N LYS A 332 14.02 -19.08 -17.15
CA LYS A 332 12.94 -19.68 -17.93
C LYS A 332 12.02 -18.56 -18.42
N ASN A 333 11.76 -18.48 -19.71
CA ASN A 333 10.95 -17.42 -20.31
C ASN A 333 9.78 -18.00 -21.11
N TRP A 334 8.56 -17.71 -20.66
CA TRP A 334 7.31 -17.94 -21.38
C TRP A 334 6.95 -16.67 -22.15
N GLY A 335 7.31 -16.66 -23.44
CA GLY A 335 7.16 -15.51 -24.33
C GLY A 335 5.82 -15.47 -25.05
N ASN A 336 5.75 -14.61 -26.08
CA ASN A 336 4.60 -14.46 -26.99
C ASN A 336 3.25 -14.15 -26.33
N GLY A 337 3.28 -13.56 -25.12
CA GLY A 337 2.07 -13.10 -24.44
C GLY A 337 1.39 -11.95 -25.18
N ARG A 338 0.12 -11.75 -24.86
CA ARG A 338 -0.68 -10.63 -25.38
C ARG A 338 0.02 -9.31 -25.08
N GLU A 339 -0.06 -8.39 -26.04
CA GLU A 339 0.62 -7.09 -25.99
C GLU A 339 2.14 -7.18 -25.83
N GLY A 340 2.75 -8.29 -26.25
CA GLY A 340 4.20 -8.51 -26.15
C GLY A 340 4.68 -8.80 -24.74
N THR A 341 3.77 -9.10 -23.80
CA THR A 341 4.13 -9.49 -22.44
C THR A 341 4.84 -10.85 -22.42
N GLU A 342 5.63 -11.07 -21.38
CA GLU A 342 6.27 -12.36 -21.11
C GLU A 342 6.27 -12.63 -19.61
N VAL A 343 6.42 -13.90 -19.24
CA VAL A 343 6.63 -14.33 -17.86
C VAL A 343 8.00 -14.96 -17.76
N VAL A 344 8.84 -14.45 -16.87
CA VAL A 344 10.21 -14.90 -16.66
C VAL A 344 10.36 -15.44 -15.24
N LEU A 345 10.99 -16.60 -15.09
CA LEU A 345 11.49 -17.11 -13.83
C LEU A 345 13.01 -17.10 -13.84
N ILE A 346 13.60 -16.40 -12.88
CA ILE A 346 15.00 -16.52 -12.49
C ILE A 346 15.05 -17.51 -11.32
N GLU A 347 15.28 -18.78 -11.65
CA GLU A 347 15.41 -19.88 -10.70
C GLU A 347 16.86 -19.96 -10.22
N ILE A 348 17.05 -19.86 -8.91
CA ILE A 348 18.37 -19.82 -8.27
C ILE A 348 18.55 -21.11 -7.48
N GLU A 349 19.14 -22.11 -8.11
CA GLU A 349 19.42 -23.40 -7.49
C GLU A 349 20.37 -23.20 -6.30
N GLY A 350 20.00 -23.72 -5.12
CA GLY A 350 20.78 -23.55 -3.88
C GLY A 350 20.60 -22.18 -3.21
N GLY A 351 19.97 -21.21 -3.88
CA GLY A 351 19.66 -19.89 -3.33
C GLY A 351 18.62 -19.97 -2.20
N GLY A 352 18.77 -19.09 -1.20
CA GLY A 352 17.83 -18.92 -0.09
C GLY A 352 16.86 -17.75 -0.29
N HIS A 353 16.36 -17.22 0.84
CA HIS A 353 15.42 -16.10 0.92
C HIS A 353 16.15 -14.74 0.90
N THR A 354 16.83 -14.45 -0.21
CA THR A 354 17.76 -13.32 -0.33
C THR A 354 17.50 -12.48 -1.59
N TRP A 355 18.11 -11.30 -1.66
CA TRP A 355 18.08 -10.44 -2.86
C TRP A 355 19.28 -10.78 -3.78
N PRO A 356 19.06 -11.27 -5.02
CA PRO A 356 20.15 -11.68 -5.90
C PRO A 356 21.09 -10.52 -6.26
N GLY A 357 22.41 -10.75 -6.18
CA GLY A 357 23.45 -9.74 -6.43
C GLY A 357 23.90 -8.97 -5.19
N VAL A 358 23.20 -9.12 -4.06
CA VAL A 358 23.60 -8.52 -2.77
C VAL A 358 23.81 -9.63 -1.76
N ALA A 359 25.07 -9.87 -1.39
CA ALA A 359 25.39 -10.85 -0.36
C ALA A 359 24.82 -10.39 1.00
N PRO A 360 24.04 -11.23 1.70
CA PRO A 360 23.54 -10.88 3.02
C PRO A 360 24.72 -10.72 3.99
N PRO A 361 24.64 -9.80 4.97
CA PRO A 361 25.64 -9.72 6.03
C PRO A 361 25.68 -11.04 6.81
N ALA A 362 26.82 -11.35 7.44
CA ALA A 362 27.00 -12.62 8.18
C ALA A 362 25.91 -12.87 9.24
N ALA A 363 25.41 -11.80 9.88
CA ALA A 363 24.30 -11.87 10.84
C ALA A 363 22.96 -12.36 10.24
N ALA A 364 22.82 -12.33 8.91
CA ALA A 364 21.65 -12.77 8.16
C ALA A 364 21.88 -14.09 7.40
N ALA A 365 22.90 -14.87 7.75
CA ALA A 365 23.19 -16.16 7.12
C ALA A 365 22.03 -17.18 7.21
N PHE A 366 21.12 -17.00 8.17
CA PHE A 366 19.91 -17.82 8.31
C PHE A 366 18.94 -17.68 7.13
N LEU A 367 19.07 -16.64 6.30
CA LEU A 367 18.29 -16.47 5.07
C LEU A 367 18.75 -17.44 3.96
N GLY A 368 19.91 -18.08 4.10
CA GLY A 368 20.50 -18.95 3.08
C GLY A 368 21.43 -18.21 2.12
N LEU A 369 21.83 -18.90 1.05
CA LEU A 369 22.80 -18.36 0.08
C LEU A 369 22.16 -17.29 -0.81
N ALA A 370 22.95 -16.30 -1.20
CA ALA A 370 22.60 -15.33 -2.23
C ALA A 370 23.54 -15.50 -3.41
N THR A 371 22.98 -15.63 -4.60
CA THR A 371 23.77 -15.68 -5.83
C THR A 371 24.45 -14.33 -6.07
N ARG A 372 25.69 -14.39 -6.56
CA ARG A 372 26.52 -13.24 -6.97
C ARG A 372 26.81 -13.26 -8.47
N ASP A 373 26.28 -14.23 -9.21
CA ASP A 373 26.44 -14.35 -10.66
C ASP A 373 25.58 -13.36 -11.44
N ILE A 374 24.50 -12.88 -10.82
CA ILE A 374 23.58 -11.92 -11.42
C ILE A 374 23.35 -10.75 -10.48
N SER A 375 22.94 -9.63 -11.07
CA SER A 375 22.35 -8.48 -10.38
C SER A 375 20.85 -8.50 -10.63
N ALA A 376 20.03 -8.68 -9.59
CA ALA A 376 18.59 -8.58 -9.73
C ALA A 376 18.22 -7.21 -10.31
N ASN A 377 18.82 -6.14 -9.79
CA ASN A 377 18.53 -4.77 -10.20
C ASN A 377 18.77 -4.53 -11.69
N ASP A 378 19.85 -5.08 -12.27
CA ASP A 378 20.14 -4.92 -13.70
C ASP A 378 19.15 -5.69 -14.56
N LEU A 379 18.91 -6.98 -14.24
CA LEU A 379 17.95 -7.81 -14.98
C LEU A 379 16.53 -7.25 -14.89
N MET A 380 16.12 -6.78 -13.72
CA MET A 380 14.83 -6.15 -13.49
C MET A 380 14.69 -4.85 -14.27
N TRP A 381 15.72 -4.01 -14.28
CA TRP A 381 15.67 -2.74 -14.97
C TRP A 381 15.58 -2.92 -16.49
N ASP A 382 16.38 -3.82 -17.06
CA ASP A 382 16.31 -4.18 -18.48
C ASP A 382 14.92 -4.73 -18.84
N PHE A 383 14.36 -5.58 -17.97
CA PHE A 383 13.01 -6.11 -18.13
C PHE A 383 11.94 -5.01 -18.06
N PHE A 384 12.03 -4.11 -17.08
CA PHE A 384 11.10 -3.00 -16.92
C PHE A 384 11.11 -2.09 -18.16
N LEU A 385 12.28 -1.67 -18.64
CA LEU A 385 12.38 -0.83 -19.83
C LEU A 385 11.85 -1.52 -21.09
N LYS A 386 12.10 -2.82 -21.24
CA LYS A 386 11.52 -3.62 -22.33
C LYS A 386 9.99 -3.59 -22.33
N HIS A 387 9.38 -3.56 -21.14
CA HIS A 387 7.93 -3.62 -20.94
C HIS A 387 7.30 -2.27 -20.58
N ARG A 388 8.00 -1.16 -20.84
CA ARG A 388 7.40 0.18 -20.82
C ARG A 388 6.19 0.19 -21.76
N ARG A 389 5.04 0.62 -21.24
CA ARG A 389 3.80 0.72 -22.01
C ARG A 389 3.90 1.86 -23.01
N LYS A 390 3.47 1.59 -24.24
CA LYS A 390 3.16 2.64 -25.21
C LYS A 390 1.78 3.18 -24.85
N LEU A 391 1.74 4.37 -24.28
CA LEU A 391 0.49 5.09 -24.11
C LEU A 391 0.22 5.80 -25.45
N ASP A 392 -0.93 5.54 -26.07
CA ASP A 392 -1.34 6.27 -27.27
C ASP A 392 -1.43 7.76 -26.92
N GLY A 393 -0.70 8.59 -27.66
CA GLY A 393 -0.18 9.89 -27.24
C GLY A 393 -1.19 10.92 -26.73
N ALA A 394 -1.52 10.86 -25.45
CA ALA A 394 -1.77 12.04 -24.64
C ALA A 394 -0.41 12.50 -24.08
N ALA A 395 0.33 13.26 -24.89
CA ALA A 395 1.51 13.96 -24.40
C ALA A 395 1.12 14.79 -23.18
N LYS A 396 1.76 14.56 -22.02
CA LYS A 396 1.74 15.54 -20.92
C LYS A 396 2.42 16.79 -21.47
N GLU A 397 1.65 17.87 -21.67
CA GLU A 397 2.28 19.17 -21.88
C GLU A 397 3.13 19.51 -20.66
N PRO A 398 4.30 20.16 -20.85
CA PRO A 398 5.18 20.55 -19.75
C PRO A 398 4.41 21.39 -18.74
N ILE A 399 4.78 21.25 -17.47
CA ILE A 399 4.10 21.83 -16.31
C ILE A 399 4.19 23.37 -16.36
N GLY A 400 3.31 23.96 -17.15
CA GLY A 400 3.03 25.38 -17.23
C GLY A 400 1.57 25.58 -16.83
N GLY A 401 1.37 26.00 -15.58
CA GLY A 401 0.09 26.30 -14.93
C GLY A 401 -1.17 26.22 -15.80
N ALA A 402 -1.85 25.08 -15.78
CA ALA A 402 -3.15 24.92 -16.41
C ALA A 402 -4.23 24.61 -15.37
N LYS A 403 -5.26 25.45 -15.37
CA LYS A 403 -6.53 25.24 -14.68
C LYS A 403 -7.15 23.90 -15.08
N GLY A 404 -7.78 23.25 -14.12
CA GLY A 404 -8.28 21.88 -14.20
C GLY A 404 -9.09 21.55 -15.47
N ALA A 405 -8.69 20.47 -16.12
CA ALA A 405 -9.53 19.73 -17.04
C ALA A 405 -10.48 18.83 -16.22
N ALA A 406 -11.79 19.00 -16.41
CA ALA A 406 -12.82 18.21 -15.74
C ALA A 406 -12.90 16.79 -16.35
N MET A 407 -13.05 15.75 -15.52
CA MET A 407 -13.39 14.41 -16.00
C MET A 407 -14.73 14.38 -16.74
N GLU A 408 -14.82 13.57 -17.78
CA GLU A 408 -16.05 13.32 -18.54
C GLU A 408 -16.93 12.30 -17.80
N LEU A 409 -18.13 12.72 -17.38
CA LEU A 409 -19.16 11.83 -16.86
C LEU A 409 -20.02 11.33 -18.02
N LEU A 410 -19.95 10.03 -18.31
CA LEU A 410 -20.78 9.40 -19.34
C LEU A 410 -22.16 9.08 -18.79
N ARG A 411 -23.18 9.26 -19.63
CA ARG A 411 -24.57 9.03 -19.27
C ARG A 411 -25.27 8.24 -20.35
N THR A 412 -25.85 7.11 -19.97
CA THR A 412 -26.70 6.34 -20.87
C THR A 412 -27.97 7.16 -21.14
N PRO A 413 -28.32 7.45 -22.41
CA PRO A 413 -29.49 8.26 -22.72
C PRO A 413 -30.78 7.58 -22.25
N ASP A 414 -31.75 8.36 -21.77
CA ASP A 414 -32.99 7.82 -21.20
C ASP A 414 -33.81 6.99 -22.20
N SER A 415 -33.63 7.24 -23.51
CA SER A 415 -34.24 6.44 -24.60
C SER A 415 -33.83 4.97 -24.60
N HIS A 416 -32.65 4.63 -24.07
CA HIS A 416 -32.21 3.23 -23.93
C HIS A 416 -32.95 2.48 -22.82
N PHE A 417 -33.75 3.20 -22.02
CA PHE A 417 -34.57 2.63 -20.97
C PHE A 417 -36.07 2.78 -21.25
N ALA A 418 -36.44 3.10 -22.49
CA ALA A 418 -37.81 3.02 -22.96
C ALA A 418 -38.23 1.55 -23.11
N ASP A 419 -39.52 1.28 -22.88
CA ASP A 419 -40.17 -0.01 -23.16
C ASP A 419 -39.53 -1.24 -22.48
N LEU A 420 -38.96 -1.05 -21.29
CA LEU A 420 -38.34 -2.12 -20.50
C LEU A 420 -39.41 -3.11 -19.98
N PRO A 421 -39.42 -4.38 -20.44
CA PRO A 421 -40.54 -5.28 -20.13
C PRO A 421 -40.70 -5.56 -18.64
N GLY A 422 -41.79 -5.07 -18.06
CA GLY A 422 -42.17 -5.23 -16.66
C GLY A 422 -41.37 -4.37 -15.68
N TYR A 423 -40.64 -3.37 -16.16
CA TYR A 423 -39.92 -2.39 -15.33
C TYR A 423 -40.64 -1.04 -15.41
N ASP A 424 -41.81 -0.96 -14.80
CA ASP A 424 -42.67 0.24 -14.83
C ASP A 424 -42.38 1.18 -13.65
N PHE A 425 -41.18 1.11 -13.06
CA PHE A 425 -40.81 1.96 -11.93
C PHE A 425 -40.39 3.34 -12.40
N GLU A 426 -40.95 4.37 -11.76
CA GLU A 426 -40.61 5.76 -12.04
C GLU A 426 -39.15 6.04 -11.66
N PRO A 427 -38.31 6.52 -12.60
CA PRO A 427 -36.92 6.81 -12.32
C PRO A 427 -36.79 8.09 -11.49
N ARG A 428 -36.04 8.02 -10.39
CA ARG A 428 -35.68 9.15 -9.55
C ARG A 428 -34.16 9.28 -9.51
N TYR A 429 -33.67 10.49 -9.24
CA TYR A 429 -32.24 10.77 -9.26
C TYR A 429 -31.82 11.60 -8.04
N LEU A 430 -30.64 11.27 -7.50
CA LEU A 430 -29.93 12.07 -6.51
C LEU A 430 -28.62 12.57 -7.11
N SER A 431 -28.26 13.82 -6.82
CA SER A 431 -26.93 14.33 -7.09
C SER A 431 -26.09 14.21 -5.82
N VAL A 432 -25.05 13.38 -5.89
CA VAL A 432 -24.17 13.07 -4.77
C VAL A 432 -22.82 13.74 -4.99
N ASP A 433 -22.26 14.37 -3.96
CA ASP A 433 -20.87 14.83 -4.00
C ASP A 433 -19.94 13.63 -3.80
N ASP A 434 -19.20 13.26 -4.83
CA ASP A 434 -18.24 12.18 -4.83
C ASP A 434 -16.81 12.72 -4.59
N PRO A 435 -16.17 12.38 -3.46
CA PRO A 435 -14.82 12.85 -3.16
C PRO A 435 -13.76 12.28 -4.09
N ASN A 436 -14.05 11.20 -4.83
CA ASN A 436 -13.16 10.58 -5.80
C ASN A 436 -13.21 11.26 -7.19
N LEU A 437 -14.07 12.26 -7.39
CA LEU A 437 -14.07 13.09 -8.60
C LEU A 437 -13.17 14.32 -8.42
N PRO A 438 -12.56 14.85 -9.51
CA PRO A 438 -11.64 15.98 -9.43
C PRO A 438 -12.25 17.23 -8.78
N PRO A 439 -11.44 18.08 -8.13
CA PRO A 439 -11.89 19.38 -7.65
C PRO A 439 -12.49 20.22 -8.78
N GLY A 440 -13.77 20.59 -8.66
CA GLY A 440 -14.50 21.40 -9.65
C GLY A 440 -15.70 20.71 -10.30
N ASN A 441 -15.79 19.37 -10.29
CA ASN A 441 -16.99 18.63 -10.68
C ASN A 441 -17.18 17.37 -9.83
N ARG A 442 -17.62 17.57 -8.57
CA ARG A 442 -17.86 16.49 -7.61
C ARG A 442 -19.25 15.89 -7.68
N ARG A 443 -20.16 16.47 -8.45
CA ARG A 443 -21.57 16.04 -8.49
C ARG A 443 -21.75 14.86 -9.44
N ILE A 444 -22.08 13.69 -8.90
CA ILE A 444 -22.45 12.51 -9.67
C ILE A 444 -23.95 12.22 -9.55
N ARG A 445 -24.61 11.86 -10.64
CA ARG A 445 -26.03 11.49 -10.62
C ARG A 445 -26.20 10.00 -10.37
N MET A 446 -26.92 9.66 -9.30
CA MET A 446 -27.33 8.30 -8.98
C MET A 446 -28.82 8.12 -9.23
N HIS A 447 -29.18 7.04 -9.90
CA HIS A 447 -30.57 6.64 -10.08
C HIS A 447 -31.05 5.75 -8.93
N TYR A 448 -32.31 5.96 -8.54
CA TYR A 448 -33.06 5.06 -7.70
C TYR A 448 -34.53 5.06 -8.12
N ALA A 449 -35.26 4.01 -7.76
CA ALA A 449 -36.69 3.90 -7.97
C ALA A 449 -37.36 3.38 -6.69
N VAL A 450 -38.59 3.81 -6.45
CA VAL A 450 -39.34 3.47 -5.24
C VAL A 450 -40.67 2.83 -5.62
N SER A 451 -41.08 1.80 -4.89
CA SER A 451 -42.36 1.13 -5.12
C SER A 451 -42.95 0.60 -3.81
N GLY A 452 -44.28 0.55 -3.71
CA GLY A 452 -45.00 0.14 -2.49
C GLY A 452 -45.45 1.30 -1.60
N PRO A 453 -46.22 1.03 -0.52
CA PRO A 453 -46.80 2.05 0.36
C PRO A 453 -45.72 2.86 1.09
N GLU A 454 -45.96 4.16 1.31
CA GLU A 454 -44.93 5.03 1.89
C GLU A 454 -44.63 4.74 3.37
N ASP A 455 -45.62 4.25 4.10
CA ASP A 455 -45.62 3.93 5.52
C ASP A 455 -45.23 2.46 5.82
N ALA A 456 -44.97 1.66 4.78
CA ALA A 456 -44.54 0.28 4.91
C ALA A 456 -43.05 0.15 5.28
N PRO A 457 -42.65 -0.94 5.98
CA PRO A 457 -41.25 -1.25 6.21
C PRO A 457 -40.46 -1.31 4.91
N THR A 458 -39.33 -0.60 4.85
CA THR A 458 -38.56 -0.41 3.61
C THR A 458 -37.46 -1.46 3.46
N LEU A 459 -37.41 -2.08 2.28
CA LEU A 459 -36.34 -2.96 1.84
C LEU A 459 -35.52 -2.26 0.75
N LEU A 460 -34.22 -2.13 1.02
CA LEU A 460 -33.25 -1.64 0.05
C LEU A 460 -32.77 -2.78 -0.84
N MET A 461 -32.97 -2.64 -2.14
CA MET A 461 -32.65 -3.64 -3.16
C MET A 461 -31.31 -3.28 -3.82
N LEU A 462 -30.29 -4.07 -3.52
CA LEU A 462 -28.91 -3.87 -3.97
C LEU A 462 -28.53 -4.95 -4.99
N HIS A 463 -28.15 -4.54 -6.21
CA HIS A 463 -27.82 -5.48 -7.29
C HIS A 463 -26.35 -5.94 -7.25
N GLY A 464 -26.01 -7.03 -7.94
CA GLY A 464 -24.61 -7.48 -8.12
C GLY A 464 -23.98 -6.96 -9.42
N ASN A 465 -22.69 -7.22 -9.63
CA ASN A 465 -21.99 -6.98 -10.90
C ASN A 465 -22.16 -8.20 -11.84
N PRO A 466 -22.39 -8.07 -13.17
CA PRO A 466 -22.65 -6.86 -13.97
C PRO A 466 -24.14 -6.62 -14.23
N SER A 467 -24.91 -6.25 -13.20
CA SER A 467 -26.35 -6.02 -13.31
C SER A 467 -26.77 -4.63 -12.84
N TRP A 468 -28.08 -4.36 -12.83
CA TRP A 468 -28.67 -3.11 -12.35
C TRP A 468 -30.11 -3.38 -11.87
N SER A 469 -30.81 -2.36 -11.37
CA SER A 469 -32.13 -2.51 -10.73
C SER A 469 -33.20 -3.22 -11.58
N PHE A 470 -33.02 -3.29 -12.91
CA PHE A 470 -33.88 -4.06 -13.81
C PHE A 470 -34.10 -5.52 -13.41
N LEU A 471 -33.14 -6.14 -12.69
CA LEU A 471 -33.32 -7.50 -12.17
C LEU A 471 -34.48 -7.62 -11.17
N PHE A 472 -34.77 -6.55 -10.43
CA PHE A 472 -35.78 -6.59 -9.36
C PHE A 472 -37.21 -6.51 -9.86
N ARG A 473 -37.44 -6.28 -11.15
CA ARG A 473 -38.77 -6.07 -11.74
C ARG A 473 -39.78 -7.19 -11.50
N LYS A 474 -39.31 -8.43 -11.36
CA LYS A 474 -40.14 -9.60 -11.04
C LYS A 474 -40.18 -9.93 -9.55
N ILE A 475 -39.28 -9.35 -8.77
CA ILE A 475 -39.10 -9.61 -7.33
C ILE A 475 -39.86 -8.58 -6.49
N VAL A 476 -39.89 -7.33 -6.95
CA VAL A 476 -40.53 -6.21 -6.25
C VAL A 476 -42.05 -6.35 -6.16
N PRO A 477 -42.80 -6.75 -7.20
CA PRO A 477 -44.25 -6.91 -7.09
C PRO A 477 -44.69 -7.84 -5.95
N PRO A 478 -44.16 -9.08 -5.77
CA PRO A 478 -44.54 -9.91 -4.65
C PRO A 478 -44.08 -9.37 -3.28
N ILE A 479 -42.95 -8.66 -3.21
CA ILE A 479 -42.49 -7.99 -1.96
C ILE A 479 -43.47 -6.88 -1.56
N ASN A 480 -43.90 -6.06 -2.51
CA ASN A 480 -44.86 -5.00 -2.26
C ASN A 480 -46.23 -5.56 -1.87
N GLN A 481 -46.67 -6.66 -2.49
CA GLN A 481 -47.89 -7.38 -2.10
C GLN A 481 -47.81 -7.94 -0.67
N ALA A 482 -46.60 -8.30 -0.21
CA ALA A 482 -46.35 -8.71 1.16
C ALA A 482 -46.30 -7.55 2.16
N GLY A 483 -46.57 -6.31 1.72
CA GLY A 483 -46.69 -5.13 2.58
C GLY A 483 -45.38 -4.40 2.86
N TYR A 484 -44.35 -4.58 2.03
CA TYR A 484 -43.08 -3.85 2.14
C TYR A 484 -42.98 -2.73 1.11
N ARG A 485 -42.29 -1.65 1.47
CA ARG A 485 -41.80 -0.63 0.54
C ARG A 485 -40.47 -1.08 -0.02
N THR A 486 -40.20 -0.85 -1.29
CA THR A 486 -38.91 -1.17 -1.92
C THR A 486 -38.24 0.08 -2.47
N ILE A 487 -36.95 0.21 -2.19
CA ILE A 487 -36.06 1.19 -2.83
C ILE A 487 -35.04 0.41 -3.64
N MET A 488 -35.01 0.62 -4.94
CA MET A 488 -34.06 0.00 -5.86
C MET A 488 -33.06 1.06 -6.29
N ILE A 489 -31.77 0.80 -6.18
CA ILE A 489 -30.73 1.72 -6.62
C ILE A 489 -30.00 1.15 -7.84
N ASP A 490 -29.52 2.02 -8.71
CA ASP A 490 -28.44 1.68 -9.62
C ASP A 490 -27.14 2.22 -9.05
N TYR A 491 -26.15 1.35 -8.86
CA TYR A 491 -24.82 1.81 -8.53
C TYR A 491 -24.28 2.73 -9.63
N VAL A 492 -23.46 3.71 -9.25
CA VAL A 492 -22.61 4.45 -10.21
C VAL A 492 -21.89 3.44 -11.12
N GLY A 493 -21.73 3.78 -12.40
CA GLY A 493 -21.24 2.85 -13.42
C GLY A 493 -22.34 1.97 -14.05
N HIS A 494 -23.51 1.84 -13.43
CA HIS A 494 -24.55 0.88 -13.83
C HIS A 494 -25.89 1.55 -14.13
N GLY A 495 -26.72 0.88 -14.94
CA GLY A 495 -28.09 1.31 -15.22
C GLY A 495 -28.20 2.79 -15.62
N ARG A 496 -29.13 3.51 -14.98
CA ARG A 496 -29.42 4.94 -15.23
C ARG A 496 -28.48 5.91 -14.48
N SER A 497 -27.61 5.40 -13.60
CA SER A 497 -26.60 6.20 -12.90
C SER A 497 -25.47 6.63 -13.85
N ASP A 498 -24.83 7.75 -13.52
CA ASP A 498 -23.67 8.26 -14.25
C ASP A 498 -22.50 7.27 -14.21
N LYS A 499 -21.68 7.30 -15.26
CA LYS A 499 -20.57 6.39 -15.50
C LYS A 499 -19.29 7.22 -15.64
N PRO A 500 -18.39 7.21 -14.65
CA PRO A 500 -17.08 7.84 -14.81
C PRO A 500 -16.33 7.21 -16.00
N ALA A 501 -15.76 8.03 -16.90
CA ALA A 501 -15.06 7.53 -18.09
C ALA A 501 -13.73 6.79 -17.76
N ASN A 502 -13.28 6.82 -16.49
CA ASN A 502 -12.01 6.28 -16.03
C ASN A 502 -12.32 5.22 -14.96
N GLU A 503 -12.12 3.94 -15.29
CA GLU A 503 -12.53 2.80 -14.46
C GLU A 503 -11.75 2.71 -13.14
N SER A 504 -12.41 2.98 -12.02
CA SER A 504 -11.99 2.51 -10.68
C SER A 504 -13.16 2.52 -9.67
N ASP A 505 -14.26 1.83 -10.00
CA ASP A 505 -15.38 1.66 -9.07
C ASP A 505 -15.16 0.45 -8.14
N SER A 506 -14.74 0.73 -6.89
CA SER A 506 -14.57 -0.29 -5.85
C SER A 506 -15.84 -0.50 -5.02
N LEU A 507 -15.95 -1.66 -4.36
CA LEU A 507 -17.05 -1.96 -3.42
C LEU A 507 -17.16 -0.92 -2.29
N ALA A 508 -16.04 -0.36 -1.85
CA ALA A 508 -16.00 0.70 -0.84
C ALA A 508 -16.58 2.03 -1.38
N SER A 509 -16.32 2.36 -2.64
CA SER A 509 -16.92 3.53 -3.31
C SER A 509 -18.44 3.35 -3.47
N HIS A 510 -18.92 2.15 -3.83
CA HIS A 510 -20.36 1.86 -3.85
C HIS A 510 -21.00 1.97 -2.46
N SER A 511 -20.37 1.40 -1.43
CA SER A 511 -20.91 1.41 -0.06
C SER A 511 -21.05 2.82 0.52
N ARG A 512 -20.09 3.72 0.25
CA ARG A 512 -20.17 5.13 0.68
C ARG A 512 -21.30 5.89 -0.01
N ARG A 513 -21.46 5.68 -1.33
CA ARG A 513 -22.52 6.32 -2.12
C ARG A 513 -23.91 5.85 -1.70
N THR A 514 -24.08 4.55 -1.40
CA THR A 514 -25.34 3.99 -0.87
C THR A 514 -25.74 4.64 0.45
N LYS A 515 -24.78 4.92 1.35
CA LYS A 515 -25.08 5.60 2.63
C LYS A 515 -25.65 7.01 2.42
N ILE A 516 -25.26 7.72 1.36
CA ILE A 516 -25.77 9.06 1.04
C ILE A 516 -27.22 8.97 0.55
N VAL A 517 -27.52 8.01 -0.32
CA VAL A 517 -28.90 7.76 -0.80
C VAL A 517 -29.85 7.37 0.34
N MET A 518 -29.35 6.74 1.40
CA MET A 518 -30.15 6.36 2.57
C MET A 518 -30.35 7.50 3.59
N ALA A 519 -29.64 8.63 3.45
CA ALA A 519 -29.66 9.74 4.40
C ALA A 519 -30.58 10.90 3.98
N ASP A 520 -30.91 11.01 2.68
CA ASP A 520 -32.01 11.82 2.12
C ASP A 520 -33.30 10.98 2.07
#